data_AF-A0A2H0C046-F1
#
_entry.id   AF-A0A2H0C046-F1
#
_cell.length_a   1.000
_cell.length_b   1.000
_cell.length_c   1.000
_cell.angle_alpha   90.00
_cell.angle_beta   90.00
_cell.angle_gamma   90.00
#
_symmetry.space_group_name_H-M   'P 1'
#
loop_
_entity.id
_entity.type
_entity.pdbx_description
1 polymer ?
#
loop_
_entity_poly.entity_id
_entity_poly.type
_entity_poly.pdbx_seq_one_letter_code
_entity_poly.pdbx_strand_id
1 'polypeptide(L)'
;MRYGRDPKGVVGVTSAWFDPPKTQDGKRFLTPGEVGTLGDETVDMKDISATIVDLAHRGYLVIDERKKGDFYFIKGKKYGNNVGLLSFEKKLLSGIFNTGDDIVKLKGKDLSWTVSDVKNKLYELVVEDKMFDKNPQTTRTIYYVIAGIALFTGNFFLAITSFLFGRVMPRKTVFGAEAKNVAFSLKNFLTSQKRQLEFQADKQLMFERLLPFAVAFGVERIWAKRFEGLNITQPNWYHSYSSTNFNSYLLVNSLNSSFKSFSTAATPTRSSSGFSSGGGGGGFSGGGGGGGGGGSW
;
A
#
# COMPACT_ATOMS: atom_id res chain seq x y z
N MET A 1 -28.30 -14.52 11.77
CA MET A 1 -26.97 -14.45 11.11
C MET A 1 -26.16 -13.37 11.82
N ARG A 2 -25.34 -13.77 12.80
CA ARG A 2 -24.63 -12.86 13.74
C ARG A 2 -23.19 -12.54 13.30
N TYR A 3 -22.73 -13.21 12.23
CA TYR A 3 -21.41 -13.07 11.61
C TYR A 3 -21.56 -13.24 10.09
N GLY A 4 -20.94 -12.34 9.32
CA GLY A 4 -20.88 -12.41 7.86
C GLY A 4 -21.42 -11.16 7.16
N ARG A 5 -20.51 -10.47 6.44
CA ARG A 5 -20.61 -9.20 5.68
C ARG A 5 -20.61 -7.90 6.48
N ASP A 6 -19.85 -6.95 5.94
CA ASP A 6 -19.79 -5.55 6.38
C ASP A 6 -21.22 -4.97 6.41
N PRO A 7 -21.60 -4.22 7.46
CA PRO A 7 -22.86 -3.50 7.47
C PRO A 7 -22.94 -2.57 6.26
N LYS A 8 -24.12 -2.46 5.64
CA LYS A 8 -24.34 -1.47 4.59
C LYS A 8 -24.15 -0.09 5.21
N GLY A 9 -23.02 0.57 4.92
CA GLY A 9 -22.79 1.95 5.34
C GLY A 9 -23.89 2.84 4.77
N VAL A 10 -24.40 3.76 5.59
CA VAL A 10 -25.30 4.81 5.10
C VAL A 10 -24.48 5.66 4.14
N VAL A 11 -25.04 6.00 2.98
CA VAL A 11 -24.38 6.92 2.03
C VAL A 11 -24.42 8.32 2.67
N GLY A 12 -23.49 8.55 3.58
CA GLY A 12 -23.43 9.73 4.44
C GLY A 12 -22.77 10.90 3.72
N VAL A 13 -23.51 12.00 3.71
CA VAL A 13 -23.17 13.41 3.41
C VAL A 13 -21.83 13.64 2.72
N THR A 14 -21.92 14.08 1.47
CA THR A 14 -20.85 14.61 0.61
C THR A 14 -19.79 15.40 1.38
N SER A 15 -18.73 14.73 1.82
CA SER A 15 -17.44 15.38 2.02
C SER A 15 -16.99 15.91 0.66
N ALA A 16 -16.30 17.06 0.63
CA ALA A 16 -15.69 17.56 -0.59
C ALA A 16 -14.99 16.38 -1.31
N TRP A 17 -15.26 16.21 -2.60
CA TRP A 17 -14.94 15.00 -3.40
C TRP A 17 -13.44 14.62 -3.46
N PHE A 18 -12.59 15.30 -2.69
CA PHE A 18 -11.14 15.29 -2.76
C PHE A 18 -10.44 14.95 -1.44
N ASP A 19 -11.17 14.83 -0.33
CA ASP A 19 -10.55 14.60 0.98
C ASP A 19 -10.69 13.13 1.41
N PRO A 20 -9.65 12.55 2.03
CA PRO A 20 -9.73 11.21 2.60
C PRO A 20 -10.77 11.15 3.74
N PRO A 21 -11.21 9.94 4.13
CA PRO A 21 -12.05 9.77 5.32
C PRO A 21 -11.36 10.34 6.58
N LYS A 22 -12.17 10.76 7.55
CA LYS A 22 -11.69 11.17 8.88
C LYS A 22 -11.79 10.01 9.86
N THR A 23 -11.04 10.07 10.97
CA THR A 23 -11.24 9.16 12.11
C THR A 23 -12.62 9.34 12.73
N GLN A 24 -13.04 8.38 13.55
CA GLN A 24 -14.38 8.37 14.13
C GLN A 24 -14.66 9.64 14.97
N ASP A 25 -13.66 10.10 15.70
CA ASP A 25 -13.67 11.32 16.51
C ASP A 25 -13.39 12.59 15.69
N GLY A 26 -13.23 12.49 14.37
CA GLY A 26 -13.19 13.61 13.43
C GLY A 26 -11.93 14.49 13.51
N LYS A 27 -10.98 14.17 14.38
CA LYS A 27 -9.79 14.97 14.68
C LYS A 27 -8.74 14.97 13.58
N ARG A 28 -8.63 13.87 12.82
CA ARG A 28 -7.64 13.72 11.76
C ARG A 28 -8.22 13.02 10.54
N PHE A 29 -7.56 13.24 9.42
CA PHE A 29 -7.75 12.45 8.22
C PHE A 29 -7.01 11.12 8.32
N LEU A 30 -7.54 10.09 7.67
CA LEU A 30 -6.86 8.81 7.52
C LEU A 30 -5.65 8.98 6.60
N THR A 31 -4.56 8.35 6.99
CA THR A 31 -3.34 8.29 6.18
C THR A 31 -3.52 7.36 4.97
N PRO A 32 -2.68 7.47 3.94
CA PRO A 32 -2.75 6.59 2.78
C PRO A 32 -2.60 5.11 3.15
N GLY A 33 -1.77 4.77 4.13
CA GLY A 33 -1.60 3.39 4.61
C GLY A 33 -2.88 2.82 5.24
N GLU A 34 -3.59 3.62 6.04
CA GLU A 34 -4.87 3.24 6.64
C GLU A 34 -5.96 3.11 5.58
N VAL A 35 -6.01 4.04 4.63
CA VAL A 35 -6.98 4.04 3.53
C VAL A 35 -6.81 2.80 2.64
N GLY A 36 -5.57 2.44 2.31
CA GLY A 36 -5.26 1.23 1.56
C GLY A 36 -5.72 -0.02 2.30
N THR A 37 -5.34 -0.12 3.58
CA THR A 37 -5.72 -1.25 4.46
C THR A 37 -7.22 -1.36 4.66
N LEU A 38 -7.95 -0.24 4.71
CA LEU A 38 -9.40 -0.26 4.85
C LEU A 38 -10.10 -0.84 3.61
N GLY A 39 -9.47 -0.73 2.43
CA GLY A 39 -10.00 -1.23 1.17
C GLY A 39 -10.11 -2.75 1.12
N ASP A 40 -9.00 -3.45 1.35
CA ASP A 40 -8.84 -4.91 1.20
C ASP A 40 -8.48 -5.65 2.50
N GLU A 41 -8.44 -4.92 3.63
CA GLU A 41 -8.19 -5.44 4.99
C GLU A 41 -6.78 -6.01 5.16
N THR A 42 -5.88 -5.70 4.22
CA THR A 42 -4.49 -6.12 4.21
C THR A 42 -3.57 -4.93 4.23
N VAL A 43 -2.47 -5.05 4.98
CA VAL A 43 -1.33 -4.14 4.82
C VAL A 43 -0.39 -4.71 3.76
N ASP A 44 -0.54 -4.22 2.53
CA ASP A 44 0.30 -4.55 1.38
C ASP A 44 1.52 -3.64 1.29
N MET A 45 2.49 -4.01 0.44
CA MET A 45 3.66 -3.16 0.18
C MET A 45 3.29 -1.83 -0.46
N LYS A 46 2.18 -1.78 -1.21
CA LYS A 46 1.67 -0.55 -1.81
C LYS A 46 1.24 0.46 -0.74
N ASP A 47 0.67 0.00 0.37
CA ASP A 47 0.17 0.87 1.46
C ASP A 47 1.33 1.46 2.27
N ILE A 48 2.37 0.67 2.49
CA ILE A 48 3.62 1.13 3.10
C ILE A 48 4.35 2.08 2.14
N SER A 49 4.41 1.76 0.85
CA SER A 49 5.00 2.63 -0.16
C SER A 49 4.26 3.98 -0.26
N ALA A 50 2.93 3.96 -0.19
CA ALA A 50 2.10 5.16 -0.11
C ALA A 50 2.43 6.00 1.13
N THR A 51 2.64 5.35 2.28
CA THR A 51 3.10 6.01 3.51
C THR A 51 4.48 6.66 3.33
N ILE A 52 5.41 6.01 2.63
CA ILE A 52 6.73 6.60 2.33
C ILE A 52 6.57 7.88 1.51
N VAL A 53 5.71 7.88 0.48
CA VAL A 53 5.44 9.09 -0.32
C VAL A 53 4.75 10.17 0.51
N ASP A 54 3.81 9.81 1.39
CA ASP A 54 3.16 10.77 2.31
C ASP A 54 4.18 11.43 3.25
N LEU A 55 5.05 10.63 3.86
CA LEU A 55 6.12 11.12 4.72
C LEU A 55 7.12 11.98 3.94
N ALA A 56 7.40 11.65 2.69
CA ALA A 56 8.21 12.47 1.80
C ALA A 56 7.55 13.84 1.56
N HIS A 57 6.28 13.84 1.16
CA HIS A 57 5.49 15.05 0.93
C HIS A 57 5.40 15.93 2.19
N ARG A 58 5.24 15.32 3.37
CA ARG A 58 5.21 16.03 4.66
C ARG A 58 6.60 16.56 5.10
N GLY A 59 7.68 16.11 4.46
CA GLY A 59 9.06 16.59 4.66
C GLY A 59 9.90 15.79 5.66
N TYR A 60 9.53 14.53 5.95
CA TYR A 60 10.26 13.64 6.85
C TYR A 60 11.39 12.87 6.18
N LEU A 61 11.26 12.63 4.87
CA LEU A 61 12.29 11.98 4.06
C LEU A 61 12.32 12.58 2.66
N VAL A 62 13.42 12.36 1.95
CA VAL A 62 13.58 12.72 0.53
C VAL A 62 13.98 11.45 -0.22
N ILE A 63 13.35 11.23 -1.37
CA ILE A 63 13.62 10.12 -2.28
C ILE A 63 14.59 10.61 -3.35
N ASP A 64 15.82 10.10 -3.30
CA ASP A 64 16.91 10.51 -4.19
C ASP A 64 17.25 9.36 -5.15
N GLU A 65 16.90 9.51 -6.43
CA GLU A 65 17.30 8.59 -7.49
C GLU A 65 18.60 9.10 -8.12
N ARG A 66 19.72 8.43 -7.86
CA ARG A 66 21.04 8.86 -8.37
C ARG A 66 21.38 8.30 -9.74
N LYS A 67 20.82 7.13 -10.06
CA LYS A 67 20.87 6.45 -11.35
C LYS A 67 19.57 5.69 -11.51
N LYS A 68 19.24 5.32 -12.75
CA LYS A 68 18.04 4.51 -13.04
C LYS A 68 17.99 3.27 -12.14
N GLY A 69 17.00 3.21 -11.24
CA GLY A 69 16.83 2.08 -10.33
C GLY A 69 17.70 2.09 -9.06
N ASP A 70 18.52 3.13 -8.86
CA ASP A 70 19.39 3.29 -7.69
C ASP A 70 18.87 4.39 -6.76
N PHE A 71 18.13 3.96 -5.74
CA PHE A 71 17.37 4.82 -4.84
C PHE A 71 17.99 4.92 -3.46
N TYR A 72 18.01 6.15 -2.96
CA TYR A 72 18.45 6.53 -1.64
C TYR A 72 17.32 7.26 -0.91
N PHE A 73 17.17 6.98 0.38
CA PHE A 73 16.34 7.76 1.27
C PHE A 73 17.23 8.66 2.11
N ILE A 74 16.92 9.94 2.12
CA ILE A 74 17.65 10.97 2.87
C ILE A 74 16.71 11.52 3.94
N LYS A 75 17.22 11.80 5.15
CA LYS A 75 16.41 12.45 6.19
C LYS A 75 15.90 13.80 5.69
N GLY A 76 14.59 14.01 5.82
CA GLY A 76 13.97 15.29 5.52
C GLY A 76 14.16 16.29 6.66
N LYS A 77 13.87 17.56 6.39
CA LYS A 77 14.01 18.66 7.36
C LYS A 77 13.20 18.44 8.65
N LYS A 78 12.12 17.66 8.59
CA LYS A 78 11.25 17.37 9.73
C LYS A 78 11.53 16.03 10.42
N TYR A 79 12.56 15.27 10.01
CA TYR A 79 12.81 13.92 10.54
C TYR A 79 12.86 13.85 12.08
N GLY A 80 13.48 14.85 12.74
CA GLY A 80 13.56 14.92 14.22
C GLY A 80 12.29 15.40 14.91
N ASN A 81 11.27 15.84 14.17
CA ASN A 81 10.03 16.38 14.72
C ASN A 81 8.93 15.31 14.74
N ASN A 82 8.73 14.68 15.90
CA ASN A 82 7.73 13.62 16.05
C ASN A 82 6.27 14.11 16.15
N VAL A 83 6.01 15.42 16.03
CA VAL A 83 4.66 15.98 16.10
C VAL A 83 3.84 15.55 14.88
N GLY A 84 2.69 14.94 15.13
CA GLY A 84 1.76 14.50 14.10
C GLY A 84 2.13 13.18 13.40
N LEU A 85 3.19 12.49 13.82
CA LEU A 85 3.50 11.15 13.34
C LEU A 85 2.74 10.07 14.13
N LEU A 86 2.14 9.14 13.41
CA LEU A 86 1.50 7.96 13.99
C LEU A 86 2.53 6.92 14.42
N SER A 87 2.10 5.94 15.23
CA SER A 87 2.98 4.90 15.80
C SER A 87 3.71 4.10 14.73
N PHE A 88 3.01 3.68 13.67
CA PHE A 88 3.60 2.93 12.55
C PHE A 88 4.52 3.80 11.68
N GLU A 89 4.23 5.09 11.51
CA GLU A 89 5.07 6.02 10.73
C GLU A 89 6.42 6.25 11.42
N LYS A 90 6.40 6.44 12.75
CA LYS A 90 7.62 6.54 13.56
C LYS A 90 8.46 5.27 13.42
N LYS A 91 7.81 4.10 13.51
CA LYS A 91 8.49 2.82 13.36
C LYS A 91 9.11 2.68 11.98
N LEU A 92 8.39 3.05 10.92
CA LEU A 92 8.89 3.03 9.55
C LEU A 92 10.13 3.91 9.38
N LEU A 93 10.07 5.16 9.85
CA LEU A 93 11.21 6.09 9.79
C LEU A 93 12.42 5.55 10.57
N SER A 94 12.21 5.12 11.82
CA SER A 94 13.29 4.58 12.67
C SER A 94 13.90 3.28 12.14
N GLY A 95 13.14 2.47 11.40
CA GLY A 95 13.64 1.24 10.82
C GLY A 95 14.27 1.42 9.44
N ILE A 96 13.97 2.52 8.74
CA ILE A 96 14.66 2.92 7.50
C ILE A 96 16.02 3.52 7.85
N PHE A 97 16.05 4.51 8.74
CA PHE A 97 17.25 5.23 9.15
C PHE A 97 17.74 4.69 10.48
N ASN A 98 18.83 3.90 10.47
CA ASN A 98 19.47 3.50 11.72
C ASN A 98 20.01 4.73 12.46
N THR A 99 20.33 4.58 13.74
CA THR A 99 20.94 5.65 14.55
C THR A 99 22.20 6.18 13.86
N GLY A 100 22.16 7.46 13.44
CA GLY A 100 23.27 8.13 12.76
C GLY A 100 23.23 8.12 11.22
N ASP A 101 22.36 7.32 10.59
CA ASP A 101 22.27 7.28 9.11
C ASP A 101 21.51 8.50 8.59
N ASP A 102 22.16 9.40 7.85
CA ASP A 102 21.46 10.51 7.18
C ASP A 102 21.00 10.16 5.77
N ILE A 103 21.66 9.17 5.15
CA ILE A 103 21.41 8.70 3.79
C ILE A 103 21.44 7.16 3.79
N VAL A 104 20.37 6.54 3.30
CA VAL A 104 20.21 5.07 3.26
C VAL A 104 19.99 4.62 1.83
N LYS A 105 20.85 3.73 1.34
CA LYS A 105 20.64 3.06 0.05
C LYS A 105 19.62 1.94 0.22
N LEU A 106 18.59 1.89 -0.63
CA LEU A 106 17.57 0.83 -0.54
C LEU A 106 18.09 -0.54 -0.97
N LYS A 107 18.91 -0.58 -2.01
CA LYS A 107 19.40 -1.84 -2.57
C LYS A 107 20.33 -2.53 -1.57
N GLY A 108 19.94 -3.71 -1.11
CA GLY A 108 20.73 -4.54 -0.19
C GLY A 108 20.51 -4.26 1.29
N LYS A 109 19.67 -3.29 1.66
CA LYS A 109 19.22 -3.11 3.04
C LYS A 109 18.20 -4.18 3.39
N ASP A 110 18.30 -4.80 4.55
CA ASP A 110 17.23 -5.65 5.08
C ASP A 110 16.27 -4.79 5.91
N LEU A 111 15.02 -4.72 5.44
CA LEU A 111 13.92 -4.01 6.08
C LEU A 111 12.77 -4.97 6.44
N SER A 112 13.01 -6.29 6.36
CA SER A 112 11.97 -7.32 6.54
C SER A 112 11.29 -7.21 7.90
N TRP A 113 12.09 -7.08 8.96
CA TRP A 113 11.57 -6.92 10.32
C TRP A 113 10.89 -5.56 10.52
N THR A 114 11.49 -4.48 10.00
CA THR A 114 10.90 -3.13 10.04
C THR A 114 9.51 -3.13 9.41
N VAL A 115 9.37 -3.73 8.23
CA VAL A 115 8.09 -3.81 7.52
C VAL A 115 7.09 -4.68 8.27
N SER A 116 7.52 -5.81 8.83
CA SER A 116 6.66 -6.64 9.68
C SER A 116 6.10 -5.87 10.88
N ASP A 117 6.95 -5.11 11.57
CA ASP A 117 6.52 -4.29 12.70
C ASP A 117 5.59 -3.16 12.29
N VAL A 118 5.85 -2.50 11.16
CA VAL A 118 4.98 -1.46 10.60
C VAL A 118 3.61 -2.03 10.28
N LYS A 119 3.53 -3.22 9.68
CA LYS A 119 2.25 -3.91 9.44
C LYS A 119 1.49 -4.16 10.73
N ASN A 120 2.16 -4.70 11.75
CA ASN A 120 1.54 -4.98 13.04
C ASN A 120 0.99 -3.71 13.69
N LYS A 121 1.79 -2.63 13.71
CA LYS A 121 1.37 -1.33 14.27
C LYS A 121 0.22 -0.70 13.50
N LEU A 122 0.18 -0.87 12.18
CA LEU A 122 -0.91 -0.36 11.38
C LEU A 122 -2.20 -1.16 11.60
N TYR A 123 -2.12 -2.49 11.74
CA TYR A 123 -3.28 -3.30 12.14
C TYR A 123 -3.79 -2.96 13.55
N GLU A 124 -2.90 -2.68 14.50
CA GLU A 124 -3.28 -2.19 15.84
C GLU A 124 -4.04 -0.86 15.73
N LEU A 125 -3.53 0.09 14.94
CA LEU A 125 -4.11 1.41 14.81
C LEU A 125 -5.51 1.40 14.16
N VAL A 126 -5.73 0.61 13.09
CA VAL A 126 -7.05 0.54 12.45
C VAL A 126 -8.12 -0.13 13.34
N VAL A 127 -7.68 -0.92 14.34
CA VAL A 127 -8.57 -1.46 15.38
C VAL A 127 -8.80 -0.42 16.49
N GLU A 128 -7.77 0.31 16.91
CA GLU A 128 -7.85 1.41 17.88
C GLU A 128 -8.83 2.49 17.42
N ASP A 129 -8.76 2.86 16.14
CA ASP A 129 -9.66 3.81 15.47
C ASP A 129 -11.03 3.20 15.13
N LYS A 130 -11.32 2.00 15.64
CA LYS A 130 -12.60 1.30 15.50
C LYS A 130 -13.02 1.11 14.04
N MET A 131 -12.08 0.99 13.10
CA MET A 131 -12.41 0.63 11.71
C MET A 131 -12.68 -0.87 11.58
N PHE A 132 -12.02 -1.67 12.42
CA PHE A 132 -12.19 -3.12 12.50
C PHE A 132 -12.53 -3.56 13.92
N ASP A 133 -13.41 -4.56 14.07
CA ASP A 133 -13.77 -5.12 15.39
C ASP A 133 -12.59 -5.87 16.04
N LYS A 134 -11.76 -6.50 15.21
CA LYS A 134 -10.60 -7.30 15.61
C LYS A 134 -9.51 -7.15 14.56
N ASN A 135 -8.26 -7.42 14.95
CA ASN A 135 -7.15 -7.44 14.03
C ASN A 135 -7.43 -8.42 12.85
N PRO A 136 -7.51 -7.92 11.60
CA PRO A 136 -7.79 -8.74 10.42
C PRO A 136 -6.78 -9.87 10.23
N GLN A 137 -5.49 -9.61 10.51
CA GLN A 137 -4.41 -10.58 10.37
C GLN A 137 -4.57 -11.73 11.37
N THR A 138 -4.82 -11.42 12.64
CA THR A 138 -5.04 -12.46 13.67
C THR A 138 -6.26 -13.31 13.33
N THR A 139 -7.33 -12.70 12.85
CA THR A 139 -8.55 -13.40 12.44
C THR A 139 -8.24 -14.40 11.31
N ARG A 140 -7.52 -13.97 10.28
CA ARG A 140 -7.07 -14.84 9.17
C ARG A 140 -6.18 -15.98 9.64
N THR A 141 -5.19 -15.68 10.49
CA THR A 141 -4.25 -16.68 11.01
C THR A 141 -4.98 -17.80 11.74
N ILE A 142 -5.98 -17.49 12.56
CA ILE A 142 -6.78 -18.50 13.27
C ILE A 142 -7.44 -19.46 12.26
N TYR A 143 -8.08 -18.94 11.23
CA TYR A 143 -8.72 -19.76 10.20
C TYR A 143 -7.72 -20.58 9.38
N TYR A 144 -6.56 -20.03 9.06
CA TYR A 144 -5.49 -20.77 8.36
C TYR A 144 -4.86 -21.86 9.23
N VAL A 145 -4.73 -21.64 10.55
CA VAL A 145 -4.28 -22.68 11.49
C VAL A 145 -5.31 -23.81 11.54
N ILE A 146 -6.61 -23.50 11.64
CA ILE A 146 -7.67 -24.51 11.59
C ILE A 146 -7.62 -25.26 10.26
N ALA A 147 -7.43 -24.55 9.14
CA ALA A 147 -7.31 -25.17 7.82
C ALA A 147 -6.09 -26.10 7.74
N GLY A 148 -4.94 -25.70 8.30
CA GLY A 148 -3.73 -26.52 8.36
C GLY A 148 -3.91 -27.78 9.19
N ILE A 149 -4.54 -27.68 10.37
CA ILE A 149 -4.87 -28.84 11.22
C ILE A 149 -5.86 -29.77 10.49
N ALA A 150 -6.83 -29.20 9.80
CA ALA A 150 -7.80 -29.96 9.02
C ALA A 150 -7.14 -30.72 7.86
N LEU A 151 -6.16 -30.11 7.16
CA LEU A 151 -5.38 -30.81 6.14
C LEU A 151 -4.55 -31.95 6.74
N PHE A 152 -3.88 -31.69 7.88
CA PHE A 152 -3.06 -32.70 8.56
C PHE A 152 -3.88 -33.91 9.02
N THR A 153 -5.12 -33.69 9.43
CA THR A 153 -6.07 -34.74 9.86
C THR A 153 -6.85 -35.38 8.70
N GLY A 154 -6.58 -34.97 7.44
CA GLY A 154 -7.26 -35.50 6.24
C GLY A 154 -8.69 -34.96 6.03
N ASN A 155 -9.13 -33.98 6.81
CA ASN A 155 -10.44 -33.36 6.68
C ASN A 155 -10.40 -32.19 5.68
N PHE A 156 -10.40 -32.54 4.39
CA PHE A 156 -10.33 -31.57 3.29
C PHE A 156 -11.52 -30.60 3.27
N PHE A 157 -12.72 -31.04 3.68
CA PHE A 157 -13.89 -30.17 3.72
C PHE A 157 -13.71 -29.05 4.75
N LEU A 158 -13.26 -29.39 5.97
CA LEU A 158 -12.95 -28.39 6.99
C LEU A 158 -11.78 -27.49 6.56
N ALA A 159 -10.78 -28.04 5.87
CA ALA A 159 -9.67 -27.24 5.35
C ALA A 159 -10.13 -26.17 4.35
N ILE A 160 -10.93 -26.56 3.35
CA ILE A 160 -11.44 -25.65 2.33
C ILE A 160 -12.36 -24.60 2.94
N THR A 161 -13.30 -25.03 3.79
CA THR A 161 -14.24 -24.10 4.44
C THR A 161 -13.52 -23.10 5.34
N SER A 162 -12.59 -23.55 6.20
CA SER A 162 -11.79 -22.65 7.03
C SER A 162 -10.90 -21.73 6.20
N PHE A 163 -10.32 -22.20 5.10
CA PHE A 163 -9.53 -21.36 4.20
C PHE A 163 -10.38 -20.22 3.59
N LEU A 164 -11.59 -20.54 3.13
CA LEU A 164 -12.55 -19.55 2.62
C LEU A 164 -13.00 -18.56 3.70
N PHE A 165 -13.30 -19.05 4.91
CA PHE A 165 -13.67 -18.20 6.03
C PHE A 165 -12.53 -17.27 6.44
N GLY A 166 -11.27 -17.73 6.43
CA GLY A 166 -10.12 -16.87 6.68
C GLY A 166 -10.09 -15.66 5.74
N ARG A 167 -10.42 -15.87 4.47
CA ARG A 167 -10.45 -14.79 3.46
C ARG A 167 -11.60 -13.79 3.65
N VAL A 168 -12.73 -14.20 4.24
CA VAL A 168 -13.98 -13.41 4.25
C VAL A 168 -14.40 -12.92 5.65
N MET A 169 -13.88 -13.52 6.72
CA MET A 169 -14.34 -13.25 8.09
C MET A 169 -13.81 -11.98 8.76
N PRO A 170 -12.68 -11.34 8.39
CA PRO A 170 -12.37 -10.04 8.95
C PRO A 170 -13.52 -9.08 8.69
N ARG A 171 -14.00 -8.45 9.76
CA ARG A 171 -15.23 -7.66 9.72
C ARG A 171 -14.91 -6.20 10.00
N LYS A 172 -15.38 -5.32 9.12
CA LYS A 172 -15.36 -3.88 9.38
C LYS A 172 -16.51 -3.51 10.31
N THR A 173 -16.25 -2.51 11.15
CA THR A 173 -17.31 -1.87 11.93
C THR A 173 -18.23 -1.07 11.01
N VAL A 174 -19.34 -0.53 11.54
CA VAL A 174 -20.19 0.42 10.80
C VAL A 174 -19.37 1.62 10.32
N PHE A 175 -18.55 2.19 11.21
CA PHE A 175 -17.65 3.28 10.88
C PHE A 175 -16.62 2.90 9.81
N GLY A 176 -15.98 1.73 9.91
CA GLY A 176 -15.04 1.25 8.91
C GLY A 176 -15.67 1.06 7.53
N ALA A 177 -16.91 0.57 7.47
CA ALA A 177 -17.66 0.44 6.22
C ALA A 177 -18.00 1.81 5.59
N GLU A 178 -18.36 2.80 6.40
CA GLU A 178 -18.60 4.17 5.93
C GLU A 178 -17.32 4.85 5.46
N ALA A 179 -16.25 4.78 6.25
CA ALA A 179 -14.93 5.31 5.89
C ALA A 179 -14.40 4.66 4.60
N LYS A 180 -14.68 3.37 4.38
CA LYS A 180 -14.36 2.67 3.13
C LYS A 180 -15.12 3.25 1.94
N ASN A 181 -16.40 3.57 2.10
CA ASN A 181 -17.19 4.17 1.02
C ASN A 181 -16.64 5.54 0.63
N VAL A 182 -16.27 6.36 1.62
CA VAL A 182 -15.62 7.66 1.39
C VAL A 182 -14.27 7.47 0.69
N ALA A 183 -13.43 6.55 1.16
CA ALA A 183 -12.18 6.19 0.50
C ALA A 183 -12.39 5.74 -0.96
N PHE A 184 -13.44 4.95 -1.23
CA PHE A 184 -13.75 4.50 -2.58
C PHE A 184 -14.25 5.63 -3.48
N SER A 185 -14.96 6.62 -2.93
CA SER A 185 -15.32 7.84 -3.66
C SER A 185 -14.06 8.62 -4.09
N LEU A 186 -13.05 8.71 -3.21
CA LEU A 186 -11.75 9.30 -3.54
C LEU A 186 -11.04 8.48 -4.63
N LYS A 187 -11.03 7.15 -4.55
CA LYS A 187 -10.49 6.28 -5.61
C LYS A 187 -11.20 6.50 -6.95
N ASN A 188 -12.53 6.61 -6.95
CA ASN A 188 -13.31 6.91 -8.16
C ASN A 188 -12.93 8.28 -8.73
N PHE A 189 -12.73 9.27 -7.86
CA PHE A 189 -12.22 10.57 -8.28
C PHE A 189 -10.83 10.45 -8.93
N LEU A 190 -9.89 9.71 -8.33
CA LEU A 190 -8.53 9.48 -8.86
C LEU A 190 -8.47 8.65 -10.15
N THR A 191 -9.55 7.93 -10.48
CA THR A 191 -9.66 7.09 -11.69
C THR A 191 -10.55 7.66 -12.79
N SER A 192 -11.48 8.57 -12.48
CA SER A 192 -12.34 9.30 -13.43
C SER A 192 -11.58 10.01 -14.59
N GLN A 193 -12.29 10.52 -15.59
CA GLN A 193 -11.64 11.23 -16.70
C GLN A 193 -11.41 12.72 -16.39
N LYS A 194 -10.53 13.36 -17.17
CA LYS A 194 -10.10 14.76 -16.98
C LYS A 194 -11.31 15.69 -16.84
N ARG A 195 -11.54 16.22 -15.63
CA ARG A 195 -12.28 17.46 -15.45
C ARG A 195 -11.34 18.60 -15.83
N GLN A 196 -11.84 19.61 -16.55
CA GLN A 196 -11.08 20.82 -16.85
C GLN A 196 -10.66 21.44 -15.50
N LEU A 197 -9.37 21.33 -15.17
CA LEU A 197 -8.78 21.95 -14.00
C LEU A 197 -8.43 23.39 -14.41
N GLU A 198 -9.16 24.37 -13.88
CA GLU A 198 -9.08 25.77 -14.34
C GLU A 198 -7.80 26.51 -13.87
N PHE A 199 -7.18 26.11 -12.75
CA PHE A 199 -6.03 26.83 -12.16
C PHE A 199 -4.74 25.99 -12.06
N GLN A 200 -3.57 26.55 -12.38
CA GLN A 200 -2.29 25.81 -12.40
C GLN A 200 -1.68 25.54 -11.01
N ALA A 201 -1.73 26.48 -10.07
CA ALA A 201 -1.20 26.29 -8.72
C ALA A 201 -1.95 25.20 -7.96
N ASP A 202 -3.28 25.15 -8.11
CA ASP A 202 -4.13 24.10 -7.54
C ASP A 202 -3.78 22.72 -8.11
N LYS A 203 -3.33 22.63 -9.37
CA LYS A 203 -2.92 21.36 -9.99
C LYS A 203 -1.70 20.75 -9.32
N GLN A 204 -0.67 21.55 -9.02
CA GLN A 204 0.54 21.05 -8.36
C GLN A 204 0.22 20.54 -6.96
N LEU A 205 -0.44 21.38 -6.15
CA LEU A 205 -0.78 21.03 -4.77
C LEU A 205 -1.69 19.81 -4.73
N MET A 206 -2.68 19.73 -5.62
CA MET A 206 -3.58 18.59 -5.72
C MET A 206 -2.84 17.31 -6.13
N PHE A 207 -1.93 17.41 -7.11
CA PHE A 207 -1.13 16.28 -7.56
C PHE A 207 -0.31 15.71 -6.39
N GLU A 208 0.46 16.55 -5.71
CA GLU A 208 1.32 16.12 -4.62
C GLU A 208 0.53 15.58 -3.41
N ARG A 209 -0.55 16.27 -3.03
CA ARG A 209 -1.39 15.89 -1.89
C ARG A 209 -2.09 14.55 -2.09
N LEU A 210 -2.52 14.25 -3.33
CA LEU A 210 -3.29 13.04 -3.64
C LEU A 210 -2.44 11.88 -4.17
N LEU A 211 -1.20 12.13 -4.56
CA LEU A 211 -0.29 11.09 -5.05
C LEU A 211 -0.11 9.92 -4.07
N PRO A 212 0.11 10.12 -2.75
CA PRO A 212 0.18 9.02 -1.79
C PRO A 212 -1.08 8.15 -1.79
N PHE A 213 -2.26 8.75 -1.83
CA PHE A 213 -3.53 8.01 -1.88
C PHE A 213 -3.70 7.25 -3.20
N ALA A 214 -3.26 7.82 -4.31
CA ALA A 214 -3.26 7.14 -5.60
C ALA A 214 -2.36 5.89 -5.58
N VAL A 215 -1.20 5.96 -4.91
CA VAL A 215 -0.31 4.80 -4.69
C VAL A 215 -0.98 3.74 -3.82
N ALA A 216 -1.63 4.14 -2.72
CA ALA A 216 -2.35 3.19 -1.84
C ALA A 216 -3.45 2.44 -2.59
N PHE A 217 -4.18 3.13 -3.47
CA PHE A 217 -5.22 2.51 -4.30
C PHE A 217 -4.69 1.77 -5.54
N GLY A 218 -3.40 1.88 -5.86
CA GLY A 218 -2.78 1.29 -7.06
C GLY A 218 -3.24 1.94 -8.38
N VAL A 219 -3.56 3.23 -8.36
CA VAL A 219 -4.06 4.01 -9.52
C VAL A 219 -3.15 5.20 -9.84
N GLU A 220 -1.93 5.22 -9.30
CA GLU A 220 -0.97 6.31 -9.43
C GLU A 220 -0.57 6.61 -10.88
N ARG A 221 -0.53 5.59 -11.75
CA ARG A 221 -0.27 5.77 -13.19
C ARG A 221 -1.40 6.52 -13.88
N ILE A 222 -2.64 6.17 -13.58
CA ILE A 222 -3.84 6.82 -14.13
C ILE A 222 -3.87 8.28 -13.66
N TRP A 223 -3.59 8.50 -12.37
CA TRP A 223 -3.50 9.82 -11.78
C TRP A 223 -2.42 10.68 -12.43
N ALA A 224 -1.18 10.19 -12.50
CA ALA A 224 -0.05 10.93 -13.09
C ALA A 224 -0.25 11.25 -14.57
N LYS A 225 -0.88 10.35 -15.35
CA LYS A 225 -1.19 10.58 -16.76
C LYS A 225 -2.12 11.79 -16.97
N ARG A 226 -2.94 12.17 -15.97
CA ARG A 226 -3.76 13.39 -16.05
C ARG A 226 -2.92 14.66 -16.09
N PHE A 227 -1.73 14.61 -15.49
CA PHE A 227 -0.82 15.75 -15.37
C PHE A 227 0.35 15.72 -16.35
N GLU A 228 0.46 14.70 -17.21
CA GLU A 228 1.57 14.53 -18.16
C GLU A 228 1.75 15.72 -19.13
N GLY A 229 0.65 16.39 -19.49
CA GLY A 229 0.65 17.58 -20.36
C GLY A 229 0.50 18.91 -19.61
N LEU A 230 0.63 18.90 -18.28
CA LEU A 230 0.60 20.10 -17.46
C LEU A 230 2.05 20.47 -17.07
N ASN A 231 2.39 21.76 -17.07
CA ASN A 231 3.67 22.25 -16.57
C ASN A 231 3.69 22.21 -15.03
N ILE A 232 3.76 21.01 -14.49
CA ILE A 232 4.02 20.77 -13.07
C ILE A 232 5.52 20.81 -12.80
N THR A 233 5.91 21.26 -11.62
CA THR A 233 7.32 21.29 -11.20
C THR A 233 7.67 20.03 -10.42
N GLN A 234 8.95 19.69 -10.39
CA GLN A 234 9.43 18.58 -9.57
C GLN A 234 9.17 18.86 -8.09
N PRO A 235 8.59 17.92 -7.33
CA PRO A 235 8.41 18.09 -5.90
C PRO A 235 9.75 18.12 -5.16
N ASN A 236 9.87 18.98 -4.14
CA ASN A 236 11.11 19.16 -3.37
C ASN A 236 11.56 17.90 -2.60
N TRP A 237 10.66 16.93 -2.41
CA TRP A 237 10.93 15.68 -1.70
C TRP A 237 11.43 14.56 -2.62
N TYR A 238 11.50 14.78 -3.92
CA TYR A 238 12.01 13.81 -4.90
C TYR A 238 13.12 14.41 -5.75
N HIS A 239 14.24 13.73 -5.86
CA HIS A 239 15.34 14.08 -6.76
C HIS A 239 15.46 13.01 -7.85
N SER A 240 15.33 13.42 -9.11
CA SER A 240 15.56 12.55 -10.26
C SER A 240 17.04 12.53 -10.66
N TYR A 241 17.49 11.41 -11.21
CA TYR A 241 18.83 11.31 -11.81
C TYR A 241 18.95 12.06 -13.15
N SER A 242 17.81 12.36 -13.79
CA SER A 242 17.77 12.99 -15.11
C SER A 242 17.56 14.49 -14.98
N SER A 243 18.36 15.28 -15.70
CA SER A 243 18.26 16.74 -15.78
C SER A 243 17.20 17.23 -16.79
N THR A 244 16.44 16.33 -17.40
CA THR A 244 15.38 16.68 -18.37
C THR A 244 14.17 17.31 -17.68
N ASN A 245 13.34 18.02 -18.46
CA ASN A 245 12.07 18.58 -17.98
C ASN A 245 11.25 17.54 -17.20
N PHE A 246 10.81 17.93 -16.00
CA PHE A 246 10.04 17.08 -15.11
C PHE A 246 8.70 16.68 -15.74
N ASN A 247 8.29 15.43 -15.51
CA ASN A 247 7.03 14.87 -16.00
C ASN A 247 6.42 13.95 -14.91
N SER A 248 5.14 14.13 -14.58
CA SER A 248 4.43 13.34 -13.56
C SER A 248 4.47 11.84 -13.83
N TYR A 249 4.32 11.44 -15.10
CA TYR A 249 4.31 10.04 -15.49
C TYR A 249 5.68 9.40 -15.34
N LEU A 250 6.76 10.14 -15.64
CA LEU A 250 8.13 9.70 -15.39
C LEU A 250 8.41 9.56 -13.89
N LEU A 251 7.99 10.54 -13.08
CA LEU A 251 8.07 10.46 -11.61
C LEU A 251 7.42 9.18 -11.10
N VAL A 252 6.18 8.91 -11.49
CA VAL A 252 5.45 7.71 -11.03
C VAL A 252 6.11 6.41 -11.49
N ASN A 253 6.70 6.37 -12.69
CA ASN A 253 7.45 5.21 -13.14
C ASN A 253 8.72 4.99 -12.31
N SER A 254 9.43 6.07 -11.99
CA SER A 254 10.59 6.01 -11.10
C SER A 254 10.20 5.55 -9.69
N LEU A 255 9.16 6.15 -9.09
CA LEU A 255 8.63 5.74 -7.78
C LEU A 255 8.25 4.26 -7.76
N ASN A 256 7.58 3.78 -8.81
CA ASN A 256 7.26 2.36 -8.93
C ASN A 256 8.49 1.46 -8.96
N SER A 257 9.60 1.91 -9.57
CA SER A 257 10.86 1.18 -9.50
C SER A 257 11.52 1.27 -8.11
N SER A 258 11.40 2.41 -7.42
CA SER A 258 11.81 2.56 -6.02
C SER A 258 11.03 1.64 -5.10
N PHE A 259 9.72 1.48 -5.31
CA PHE A 259 8.87 0.59 -4.52
C PHE A 259 9.22 -0.87 -4.75
N LYS A 260 9.63 -1.25 -5.96
CA LYS A 260 10.18 -2.59 -6.21
C LYS A 260 11.46 -2.81 -5.42
N SER A 261 12.39 -1.86 -5.45
CA SER A 261 13.63 -1.94 -4.65
C SER A 261 13.35 -2.00 -3.14
N PHE A 262 12.41 -1.19 -2.65
CA PHE A 262 11.95 -1.23 -1.26
C PHE A 262 11.28 -2.57 -0.92
N SER A 263 10.43 -3.09 -1.80
CA SER A 263 9.79 -4.39 -1.62
C SER A 263 10.81 -5.51 -1.55
N THR A 264 11.89 -5.46 -2.35
CA THR A 264 12.99 -6.43 -2.27
C THR A 264 13.75 -6.31 -0.96
N ALA A 265 13.99 -5.09 -0.47
CA ALA A 265 14.60 -4.85 0.84
C ALA A 265 13.71 -5.36 2.00
N ALA A 266 12.39 -5.32 1.81
CA ALA A 266 11.40 -5.76 2.79
C ALA A 266 11.11 -7.26 2.76
N THR A 267 11.62 -7.99 1.77
CA THR A 267 11.47 -9.45 1.69
C THR A 267 12.63 -10.13 2.37
N PRO A 268 12.38 -11.07 3.32
CA PRO A 268 13.46 -11.77 4.01
C PRO A 268 14.31 -12.54 3.00
N THR A 269 15.62 -12.31 3.06
CA THR A 269 16.59 -13.04 2.25
C THR A 269 16.63 -14.48 2.76
N ARG A 270 16.11 -15.42 1.97
CA ARG A 270 16.34 -16.84 2.25
C ARG A 270 17.80 -17.13 1.87
N SER A 271 18.65 -17.31 2.86
CA SER A 271 19.92 -18.01 2.63
C SER A 271 19.58 -19.42 2.18
N SER A 272 19.92 -19.74 0.93
CA SER A 272 19.90 -21.12 0.46
C SER A 272 21.07 -21.87 1.11
N SER A 273 20.94 -22.23 2.38
CA SER A 273 21.67 -23.37 2.91
C SER A 273 21.09 -24.61 2.24
N GLY A 274 21.91 -25.29 1.44
CA GLY A 274 21.50 -26.42 0.61
C GLY A 274 20.69 -27.47 1.38
N PHE A 275 19.47 -27.71 0.93
CA PHE A 275 18.72 -28.90 1.26
C PHE A 275 18.52 -29.68 -0.04
N SER A 276 19.38 -30.67 -0.26
CA SER A 276 19.22 -31.68 -1.30
C SER A 276 18.24 -32.76 -0.82
N SER A 277 17.23 -33.05 -1.64
CA SER A 277 16.37 -34.26 -1.68
C SER A 277 15.61 -34.66 -0.40
N GLY A 278 14.31 -34.91 -0.39
CA GLY A 278 13.34 -35.02 -1.47
C GLY A 278 11.93 -35.23 -0.88
N GLY A 279 10.91 -35.17 -1.73
CA GLY A 279 9.55 -35.54 -1.35
C GLY A 279 8.47 -34.66 -1.96
N GLY A 280 8.07 -35.01 -3.18
CA GLY A 280 6.71 -34.97 -3.73
C GLY A 280 5.79 -33.77 -3.49
N GLY A 281 5.31 -33.16 -4.58
CA GLY A 281 4.08 -32.38 -4.55
C GLY A 281 3.92 -31.44 -5.75
N GLY A 282 3.23 -31.92 -6.78
CA GLY A 282 3.16 -31.30 -8.11
C GLY A 282 2.62 -29.87 -8.15
N GLY A 283 3.35 -29.02 -8.86
CA GLY A 283 2.85 -27.75 -9.38
C GLY A 283 2.37 -27.96 -10.81
N PHE A 284 1.07 -27.88 -11.04
CA PHE A 284 0.53 -27.75 -12.39
C PHE A 284 0.60 -26.27 -12.80
N SER A 285 1.60 -25.95 -13.62
CA SER A 285 1.65 -24.69 -14.37
C SER A 285 0.72 -24.81 -15.56
N GLY A 286 -0.24 -23.89 -15.65
CA GLY A 286 -1.04 -23.69 -16.85
C GLY A 286 -0.13 -23.37 -18.04
N GLY A 287 -0.29 -24.13 -19.12
CA GLY A 287 0.22 -23.82 -20.44
C GLY A 287 -0.98 -23.55 -21.35
N GLY A 288 -1.22 -22.27 -21.64
CA GLY A 288 -2.07 -21.88 -22.76
C GLY A 288 -1.27 -22.03 -24.05
N GLY A 289 -1.81 -22.77 -25.01
CA GLY A 289 -1.32 -22.86 -26.39
C GLY A 289 -2.50 -22.70 -27.33
N GLY A 290 -2.56 -21.56 -28.01
CA GLY A 290 -3.52 -21.30 -29.07
C GLY A 290 -2.99 -21.69 -30.45
N GLY A 291 -3.92 -21.89 -31.37
CA GLY A 291 -3.77 -21.59 -32.80
C GLY A 291 -3.03 -22.61 -33.66
N GLY A 292 -3.78 -23.30 -34.52
CA GLY A 292 -3.25 -24.03 -35.66
C GLY A 292 -4.39 -24.51 -36.56
N GLY A 293 -4.63 -23.80 -37.65
CA GLY A 293 -5.56 -24.20 -38.70
C GLY A 293 -4.94 -25.18 -39.70
N GLY A 294 -5.82 -25.75 -40.54
CA GLY A 294 -5.51 -26.70 -41.62
C GLY A 294 -6.07 -28.09 -41.27
N GLY A 295 -6.82 -28.81 -42.08
CA GLY A 295 -7.21 -28.70 -43.48
C GLY A 295 -7.46 -30.14 -43.99
N SER A 296 -8.45 -30.35 -44.86
CA SER A 296 -8.80 -31.62 -45.58
C SER A 296 -9.18 -32.81 -44.68
N TRP A 297 -10.18 -33.66 -44.95
CA TRP A 297 -10.86 -34.11 -46.15
C TRP A 297 -12.37 -34.21 -45.90
#